data_AF-A0A3A8NKW7-F1
#
_entry.id   AF-A0A3A8NKW7-F1
#
_cell.length_a   1.000
_cell.length_b   1.000
_cell.length_c   1.000
_cell.angle_alpha   90.00
_cell.angle_beta   90.00
_cell.angle_gamma   90.00
#
_symmetry.space_group_name_H-M   'P 1'
#
loop_
_entity.id
_entity.type
_entity.pdbx_description
1 polymer ?
#
loop_
_entity_poly.entity_id
_entity_poly.type
_entity_poly.pdbx_seq_one_letter_code
_entity_poly.pdbx_strand_id
1 'polypeptide(L)'
;MNIPASLFDFSLVQGGLLVGPGRRHLLALPRRSSLPGRVLTLTLVAWLPLLLLSLLHGGSAVPRAFLRDAAVHVQLLVSLPLLIATERYIDLSVAAAVRQFVVSELIDAKHLGAFEDIARGVMQVRGKASLEAGLLLAAFALSFVQLSASAAPGWSHTEPDGPLTFAGGWYLAVSRPLVRFLLLRWLLRGALWAVFLFRVSRLPLALVPTHPDAAGGLGFLGTCQASFSSLVFAVGCTLTAQRLRWAPSSDLLGYATHLLAFALLALVVLFVPLLPFCRPLLLAKRHGDHAFSGVAAWHSRRFERRWFHREEPAGVDPLSAPDFSSLTDLGTSFATARDMRWLPVNYRAALAILCAAMAPMVPLLFIDRRFIAVLTAVGKSLL
;
A
#
# COMPACT_ATOMS: atom_id res chain seq x y z
N MET A 1 -3.22 -25.87 -11.63
CA MET A 1 -3.24 -26.53 -10.30
C MET A 1 -4.48 -26.10 -9.48
N ASN A 2 -5.13 -26.96 -8.69
CA ASN A 2 -6.27 -26.54 -7.83
C ASN A 2 -5.77 -25.67 -6.67
N ILE A 3 -6.42 -24.52 -6.42
CA ILE A 3 -6.06 -23.64 -5.30
C ILE A 3 -6.53 -24.32 -4.00
N PRO A 4 -5.64 -24.59 -3.03
CA PRO A 4 -6.03 -25.16 -1.75
C PRO A 4 -6.98 -24.22 -0.99
N ALA A 5 -7.99 -24.80 -0.33
CA ALA A 5 -9.01 -24.06 0.41
C ALA A 5 -8.41 -23.09 1.45
N SER A 6 -7.28 -23.48 2.06
CA SER A 6 -6.54 -22.68 3.04
C SER A 6 -6.10 -21.30 2.53
N LEU A 7 -5.87 -21.14 1.22
CA LEU A 7 -5.45 -19.87 0.62
C LEU A 7 -6.63 -18.96 0.26
N PHE A 8 -7.84 -19.50 0.12
CA PHE A 8 -9.04 -18.67 -0.03
C PHE A 8 -9.38 -17.94 1.27
N ASP A 9 -9.04 -18.53 2.40
CA ASP A 9 -9.23 -17.95 3.73
C ASP A 9 -8.12 -16.95 4.13
N PHE A 10 -7.12 -16.72 3.28
CA PHE A 10 -6.02 -15.81 3.58
C PHE A 10 -6.54 -14.38 3.77
N SER A 11 -6.36 -13.85 4.98
CA SER A 11 -6.71 -12.47 5.33
C SER A 11 -5.74 -11.91 6.37
N LEU A 12 -5.14 -10.76 6.05
CA LEU A 12 -4.35 -9.97 7.01
C LEU A 12 -5.23 -9.00 7.83
N VAL A 13 -6.51 -8.88 7.46
CA VAL A 13 -7.45 -7.95 8.09
C VAL A 13 -8.47 -8.63 9.01
N GLN A 14 -8.94 -9.84 8.72
CA GLN A 14 -9.97 -10.58 9.48
C GLN A 14 -9.39 -11.64 10.45
N GLY A 15 -9.51 -11.45 11.79
CA GLY A 15 -8.85 -12.33 12.78
C GLY A 15 -8.18 -11.65 13.99
N GLY A 16 -8.74 -10.56 14.50
CA GLY A 16 -8.29 -9.99 15.79
C GLY A 16 -9.03 -10.57 16.99
N LEU A 17 -8.82 -10.00 18.20
CA LEU A 17 -9.42 -10.29 19.52
C LEU A 17 -10.96 -10.48 19.52
N LEU A 18 -11.60 -10.21 18.39
CA LEU A 18 -13.02 -10.33 18.05
C LEU A 18 -13.43 -11.68 17.43
N VAL A 19 -12.50 -12.62 17.19
CA VAL A 19 -12.79 -13.90 16.49
C VAL A 19 -12.53 -15.14 17.37
N GLY A 20 -12.24 -14.97 18.65
CA GLY A 20 -12.19 -16.09 19.59
C GLY A 20 -13.55 -16.77 19.75
N PRO A 21 -13.63 -18.12 19.78
CA PRO A 21 -14.84 -18.81 20.18
C PRO A 21 -15.08 -18.53 21.67
N GLY A 22 -15.97 -17.59 21.99
CA GLY A 22 -16.60 -17.54 23.31
C GLY A 22 -16.10 -16.50 24.32
N ARG A 23 -15.80 -15.24 23.96
CA ARG A 23 -15.68 -14.16 24.97
C ARG A 23 -16.38 -12.86 24.57
N ARG A 24 -17.45 -12.55 25.30
CA ARG A 24 -18.16 -11.26 25.33
C ARG A 24 -17.36 -10.29 26.21
N HIS A 25 -16.52 -9.42 25.64
CA HIS A 25 -15.98 -8.28 26.38
C HIS A 25 -15.97 -7.01 25.52
N LEU A 26 -16.80 -6.06 25.97
CA LEU A 26 -16.81 -4.57 25.90
C LEU A 26 -16.25 -3.75 24.72
N LEU A 27 -15.51 -4.32 23.76
CA LEU A 27 -15.12 -3.65 22.50
C LEU A 27 -15.48 -4.51 21.27
N ALA A 28 -16.41 -5.44 21.46
CA ALA A 28 -16.98 -6.26 20.41
C ALA A 28 -17.94 -5.44 19.54
N LEU A 29 -17.41 -4.62 18.64
CA LEU A 29 -18.18 -4.16 17.48
C LEU A 29 -18.70 -5.41 16.76
N PRO A 30 -20.02 -5.51 16.52
CA PRO A 30 -20.66 -6.77 16.18
C PRO A 30 -20.10 -7.31 14.86
N ARG A 31 -19.81 -8.61 14.85
CA ARG A 31 -19.37 -9.44 13.70
C ARG A 31 -20.34 -9.42 12.48
N ARG A 32 -21.36 -8.56 12.52
CA ARG A 32 -22.43 -8.32 11.53
C ARG A 32 -22.59 -6.86 11.11
N SER A 33 -21.85 -5.89 11.67
CA SER A 33 -21.97 -4.51 11.19
C SER A 33 -21.35 -4.40 9.80
N SER A 34 -22.12 -3.91 8.83
CA SER A 34 -21.60 -3.52 7.53
C SER A 34 -20.39 -2.58 7.71
N LEU A 35 -19.39 -2.69 6.84
CA LEU A 35 -18.21 -1.80 6.82
C LEU A 35 -18.58 -0.31 7.03
N PRO A 36 -19.62 0.25 6.36
CA PRO A 36 -20.04 1.63 6.62
C PRO A 36 -20.53 1.88 8.05
N GLY A 37 -21.23 0.93 8.68
CA GLY A 37 -21.66 1.06 10.07
C GLY A 37 -20.49 1.11 11.05
N ARG A 38 -19.44 0.31 10.82
CA ARG A 38 -18.21 0.34 11.64
C ARG A 38 -17.43 1.64 11.45
N VAL A 39 -17.33 2.14 10.21
CA VAL A 39 -16.70 3.42 9.90
C VAL A 39 -17.44 4.55 10.63
N LEU A 40 -18.76 4.62 10.47
CA LEU A 40 -19.59 5.65 11.07
C LEU A 40 -19.51 5.63 12.61
N THR A 41 -19.67 4.46 13.22
CA THR A 41 -19.63 4.31 14.68
C THR A 41 -18.30 4.73 15.27
N LEU A 42 -17.17 4.27 14.73
CA LEU A 42 -15.84 4.65 15.23
C LEU A 42 -15.53 6.13 15.01
N THR A 43 -15.92 6.69 13.86
CA THR A 43 -15.77 8.12 13.58
C THR A 43 -16.61 8.96 14.54
N LEU A 44 -17.87 8.59 14.79
CA LEU A 44 -18.74 9.31 15.72
C LEU A 44 -18.24 9.19 17.16
N VAL A 45 -17.82 8.02 17.62
CA VAL A 45 -17.26 7.85 18.97
C VAL A 45 -15.99 8.67 19.16
N ALA A 46 -15.16 8.79 18.13
CA ALA A 46 -13.93 9.58 18.20
C ALA A 46 -14.17 11.09 18.18
N TRP A 47 -15.20 11.57 17.47
CA TRP A 47 -15.41 13.00 17.21
C TRP A 47 -16.59 13.63 17.97
N LEU A 48 -17.76 12.97 18.03
CA LEU A 48 -18.99 13.55 18.58
C LEU A 48 -18.85 13.94 20.07
N PRO A 49 -18.25 13.11 20.95
CA PRO A 49 -18.05 13.50 22.35
C PRO A 49 -17.14 14.73 22.50
N LEU A 50 -16.16 14.94 21.61
CA LEU A 50 -15.31 16.12 21.65
C LEU A 50 -16.13 17.40 21.38
N LEU A 51 -17.02 17.35 20.40
CA LEU A 51 -17.91 18.46 20.10
C LEU A 51 -18.85 18.73 21.29
N LEU A 52 -19.50 17.70 21.83
CA LEU A 52 -20.43 17.86 22.96
C LEU A 52 -19.72 18.38 24.22
N LEU A 53 -18.57 17.81 24.58
CA LEU A 53 -17.80 18.21 25.76
C LEU A 53 -17.22 19.62 25.61
N SER A 54 -16.79 20.01 24.41
CA SER A 54 -16.33 21.38 24.17
C SER A 54 -17.45 22.40 24.33
N LEU A 55 -18.65 22.12 23.80
CA LEU A 55 -19.83 22.99 23.92
C LEU A 55 -20.36 23.10 25.36
N LEU A 56 -20.41 21.98 26.09
CA LEU A 56 -21.03 21.91 27.42
C LEU A 56 -20.11 22.41 28.55
N HIS A 57 -18.80 22.15 28.46
CA HIS A 57 -17.86 22.38 29.57
C HIS A 57 -16.69 23.30 29.22
N GLY A 58 -16.65 23.86 28.00
CA GLY A 58 -15.51 24.62 27.50
C GLY A 58 -15.60 26.16 27.63
N GLY A 59 -16.70 26.71 28.15
CA GLY A 59 -16.96 28.14 28.07
C GLY A 59 -17.02 28.65 26.62
N SER A 60 -16.95 29.97 26.39
CA SER A 60 -17.09 30.53 25.02
C SER A 60 -15.81 30.43 24.16
N ALA A 61 -14.65 30.17 24.76
CA ALA A 61 -13.35 30.16 24.07
C ALA A 61 -13.00 28.77 23.49
N VAL A 62 -13.23 27.69 24.24
CA VAL A 62 -12.85 26.32 23.85
C VAL A 62 -13.61 25.81 22.61
N PRO A 63 -14.94 26.01 22.46
CA PRO A 63 -15.64 25.61 21.22
C PRO A 63 -15.11 26.31 19.98
N ARG A 64 -14.80 27.61 20.08
CA ARG A 64 -14.22 28.39 18.97
C ARG A 64 -12.83 27.89 18.61
N ALA A 65 -12.01 27.57 19.60
CA ALA A 65 -10.67 27.00 19.38
C ALA A 65 -10.75 25.58 18.78
N PHE A 66 -11.69 24.75 19.24
CA PHE A 66 -11.95 23.42 18.69
C PHE A 66 -12.36 23.51 17.21
N LEU A 67 -13.41 24.28 16.89
CA LEU A 67 -13.93 24.38 15.52
C LEU A 67 -12.92 24.92 14.50
N ARG A 68 -11.93 25.73 14.95
CA ARG A 68 -10.85 26.24 14.09
C ARG A 68 -9.70 25.24 13.89
N ASP A 69 -9.63 24.17 14.67
CA ASP A 69 -8.57 23.19 14.60
C ASP A 69 -8.80 22.18 13.47
N ALA A 70 -8.48 22.60 12.24
CA ALA A 70 -8.61 21.77 11.04
C ALA A 70 -7.84 20.43 11.15
N ALA A 71 -6.74 20.39 11.90
CA ALA A 71 -5.92 19.18 12.05
C ALA A 71 -6.70 18.03 12.69
N VAL A 72 -7.43 18.31 13.78
CA VAL A 72 -8.22 17.29 14.49
C VAL A 72 -9.42 16.87 13.65
N HIS A 73 -10.06 17.80 12.97
CA HIS A 73 -11.19 17.52 12.08
C HIS A 73 -10.77 16.63 10.93
N VAL A 74 -9.69 16.95 10.22
CA VAL A 74 -9.17 16.11 9.12
C VAL A 74 -8.73 14.74 9.64
N GLN A 75 -8.05 14.69 10.78
CA GLN A 75 -7.62 13.41 11.36
C GLN A 75 -8.79 12.50 11.72
N LEU A 76 -9.84 13.02 12.35
CA LEU A 76 -10.95 12.21 12.86
C LEU A 76 -12.08 11.99 11.85
N LEU A 77 -12.35 12.96 10.96
CA LEU A 77 -13.45 12.90 10.00
C LEU A 77 -13.03 12.48 8.59
N VAL A 78 -11.73 12.53 8.26
CA VAL A 78 -11.21 12.11 6.94
C VAL A 78 -10.26 10.94 7.09
N SER A 79 -9.16 11.10 7.84
CA SER A 79 -8.13 10.07 7.94
C SER A 79 -8.63 8.81 8.65
N LEU A 80 -9.23 8.92 9.83
CA LEU A 80 -9.77 7.80 10.59
C LEU A 80 -10.77 6.93 9.80
N PRO A 81 -11.83 7.48 9.16
CA PRO A 81 -12.74 6.66 8.38
C PRO A 81 -12.05 6.02 7.17
N LEU A 82 -11.11 6.72 6.52
CA LEU A 82 -10.30 6.12 5.45
C LEU A 82 -9.47 4.94 5.99
N LEU A 83 -8.74 5.10 7.09
CA LEU A 83 -7.94 4.02 7.71
C LEU A 83 -8.76 2.76 8.01
N ILE A 84 -10.06 2.90 8.30
CA ILE A 84 -10.98 1.79 8.55
C ILE A 84 -11.57 1.23 7.24
N ALA A 85 -11.87 2.10 6.28
CA ALA A 85 -12.46 1.72 5.00
C ALA A 85 -11.46 1.01 4.07
N THR A 86 -10.19 1.44 4.08
CA THR A 86 -9.12 0.85 3.27
C THR A 86 -8.82 -0.59 3.63
N GLU A 87 -9.21 -1.03 4.84
CA GLU A 87 -9.00 -2.39 5.34
C GLU A 87 -9.49 -3.44 4.34
N ARG A 88 -10.74 -3.34 3.90
CA ARG A 88 -11.32 -4.35 2.99
C ARG A 88 -10.63 -4.34 1.62
N TYR A 89 -10.32 -3.16 1.11
CA TYR A 89 -9.71 -3.01 -0.21
C TYR A 89 -8.30 -3.63 -0.27
N ILE A 90 -7.47 -3.32 0.74
CA ILE A 90 -6.11 -3.86 0.82
C ILE A 90 -6.14 -5.37 1.12
N ASP A 91 -7.04 -5.84 2.00
CA ASP A 91 -7.16 -7.27 2.29
C ASP A 91 -7.49 -8.10 1.05
N LEU A 92 -8.44 -7.63 0.23
CA LEU A 92 -8.80 -8.28 -1.03
C LEU A 92 -7.62 -8.30 -2.01
N SER A 93 -6.86 -7.20 -2.08
CA SER A 93 -5.69 -7.06 -2.95
C SER A 93 -4.57 -8.01 -2.53
N VAL A 94 -4.28 -8.09 -1.22
CA VAL A 94 -3.27 -9.01 -0.69
C VAL A 94 -3.71 -10.46 -0.86
N ALA A 95 -4.96 -10.81 -0.56
CA ALA A 95 -5.47 -12.16 -0.75
C ALA A 95 -5.44 -12.59 -2.23
N ALA A 96 -5.76 -11.67 -3.15
CA ALA A 96 -5.62 -11.90 -4.58
C ALA A 96 -4.15 -12.13 -4.97
N ALA A 97 -3.22 -11.35 -4.43
CA ALA A 97 -1.79 -11.53 -4.68
C ALA A 97 -1.29 -12.90 -4.17
N VAL A 98 -1.72 -13.34 -2.98
CA VAL A 98 -1.39 -14.68 -2.45
C VAL A 98 -1.89 -15.79 -3.37
N ARG A 99 -3.13 -15.70 -3.86
CA ARG A 99 -3.69 -16.68 -4.82
C ARG A 99 -2.98 -16.64 -6.16
N GLN A 100 -2.55 -15.46 -6.62
CA GLN A 100 -1.89 -15.31 -7.91
C GLN A 100 -0.58 -16.10 -8.01
N PHE A 101 0.14 -16.29 -6.89
CA PHE A 101 1.31 -17.18 -6.87
C PHE A 101 0.99 -18.62 -7.32
N VAL A 102 -0.20 -19.13 -7.00
CA VAL A 102 -0.63 -20.48 -7.38
C VAL A 102 -1.29 -20.49 -8.76
N VAL A 103 -2.13 -19.48 -9.04
CA VAL A 103 -2.83 -19.37 -10.34
C VAL A 103 -1.86 -19.20 -11.50
N SER A 104 -0.80 -18.41 -11.31
CA SER A 104 0.26 -18.22 -12.30
C SER A 104 1.29 -19.34 -12.31
N GLU A 105 1.07 -20.42 -11.54
CA GLU A 105 1.98 -21.57 -11.41
C GLU A 105 3.44 -21.16 -11.10
N LEU A 106 3.60 -20.06 -10.36
CA LEU A 106 4.92 -19.58 -9.92
C LEU A 106 5.54 -20.47 -8.85
N ILE A 107 4.72 -21.32 -8.23
CA ILE A 107 5.12 -22.27 -7.20
C ILE A 107 4.79 -23.67 -7.70
N ASP A 108 5.84 -24.49 -7.86
CA ASP A 108 5.69 -25.89 -8.24
C ASP A 108 4.85 -26.66 -7.20
N ALA A 109 4.14 -27.72 -7.66
CA ALA A 109 3.30 -28.54 -6.81
C ALA A 109 4.01 -29.11 -5.56
N LYS A 110 5.29 -29.46 -5.71
CA LYS A 110 6.17 -29.93 -4.62
C LYS A 110 6.39 -28.91 -3.49
N HIS A 111 6.23 -27.61 -3.76
CA HIS A 111 6.48 -26.52 -2.80
C HIS A 111 5.19 -25.84 -2.31
N LEU A 112 4.02 -26.28 -2.77
CA LEU A 112 2.72 -25.75 -2.33
C LEU A 112 2.53 -25.88 -0.81
N GLY A 113 2.90 -27.03 -0.22
CA GLY A 113 2.81 -27.23 1.23
C GLY A 113 3.62 -26.21 2.03
N ALA A 114 4.86 -25.94 1.61
CA ALA A 114 5.71 -24.93 2.24
C ALA A 114 5.13 -23.51 2.10
N PHE A 115 4.52 -23.20 0.95
CA PHE A 115 3.83 -21.93 0.74
C PHE A 115 2.61 -21.75 1.66
N GLU A 116 1.79 -22.79 1.80
CA GLU A 116 0.66 -22.80 2.74
C GLU A 116 1.11 -22.63 4.19
N ASP A 117 2.21 -23.28 4.59
CA ASP A 117 2.74 -23.16 5.95
C ASP A 117 3.25 -21.73 6.23
N ILE A 118 3.84 -21.07 5.24
CA ILE A 118 4.22 -19.65 5.35
C ILE A 118 2.97 -18.79 5.52
N ALA A 119 1.94 -18.99 4.69
CA ALA A 119 0.68 -18.25 4.75
C ALA A 119 0.00 -18.45 6.12
N ARG A 120 -0.11 -19.70 6.58
CA ARG A 120 -0.70 -20.08 7.87
C ARG A 120 0.09 -19.50 9.03
N GLY A 121 1.42 -19.54 8.99
CA GLY A 121 2.27 -18.98 10.04
C GLY A 121 2.08 -17.48 10.22
N VAL A 122 1.95 -16.73 9.12
CA VAL A 122 1.67 -15.28 9.17
C VAL A 122 0.27 -15.01 9.73
N MET A 123 -0.74 -15.78 9.31
CA MET A 123 -2.11 -15.68 9.83
C MET A 123 -2.18 -16.02 11.33
N GLN A 124 -1.41 -17.01 11.80
CA GLN A 124 -1.33 -17.38 13.21
C GLN A 124 -0.73 -16.28 14.07
N VAL A 125 0.39 -15.68 13.64
CA VAL A 125 1.02 -14.55 14.36
C VAL A 125 0.05 -13.38 14.46
N ARG A 126 -0.61 -13.07 13.35
CA ARG A 126 -1.62 -12.03 13.25
C ARG A 126 -2.83 -12.28 14.16
N GLY A 127 -3.19 -13.55 14.38
CA GLY A 127 -4.34 -13.95 15.21
C GLY A 127 -4.09 -13.90 16.72
N LYS A 128 -2.87 -13.59 17.16
CA LYS A 128 -2.51 -13.57 18.59
C LYS A 128 -3.12 -12.35 19.29
N ALA A 129 -4.00 -12.62 20.26
CA ALA A 129 -4.61 -11.58 21.09
C ALA A 129 -3.59 -10.76 21.90
N SER A 130 -2.47 -11.37 22.33
CA SER A 130 -1.39 -10.68 23.04
C SER A 130 -0.75 -9.58 22.21
N LEU A 131 -0.66 -9.78 20.90
CA LEU A 131 -0.10 -8.81 19.99
C LEU A 131 -1.05 -7.63 19.77
N GLU A 132 -2.37 -7.86 19.69
CA GLU A 132 -3.34 -6.76 19.65
C GLU A 132 -3.39 -5.98 20.97
N ALA A 133 -3.32 -6.68 22.11
CA ALA A 133 -3.22 -6.04 23.43
C ALA A 133 -1.94 -5.20 23.56
N GLY A 134 -0.81 -5.71 23.06
CA GLY A 134 0.46 -4.97 23.00
C GLY A 134 0.37 -3.71 22.13
N LEU A 135 -0.28 -3.78 20.96
CA LEU A 135 -0.52 -2.61 20.10
C LEU A 135 -1.41 -1.58 20.79
N LEU A 136 -2.45 -2.03 21.51
CA LEU A 136 -3.33 -1.13 22.26
C LEU A 136 -2.57 -0.42 23.38
N LEU A 137 -1.78 -1.16 24.15
CA LEU A 137 -0.93 -0.61 25.21
C LEU A 137 0.10 0.38 24.64
N ALA A 138 0.74 0.05 23.53
CA ALA A 138 1.65 0.95 22.83
C ALA A 138 0.93 2.22 22.31
N ALA A 139 -0.29 2.09 21.79
CA ALA A 139 -1.09 3.23 21.33
C ALA A 139 -1.44 4.18 22.48
N PHE A 140 -1.78 3.65 23.66
CA PHE A 140 -1.98 4.44 24.87
C PHE A 140 -0.67 5.08 25.34
N ALA A 141 0.42 4.33 25.47
CA ALA A 141 1.71 4.86 25.89
C ALA A 141 2.20 6.02 25.00
N LEU A 142 2.15 5.85 23.68
CA LEU A 142 2.48 6.91 22.71
C LEU A 142 1.55 8.13 22.83
N SER A 143 0.33 7.95 23.37
CA SER A 143 -0.61 9.04 23.61
C SER A 143 -0.29 9.95 24.76
N PHE A 144 0.43 9.43 25.76
CA PHE A 144 0.88 10.20 26.90
C PHE A 144 2.32 10.74 26.74
N VAL A 145 3.19 10.07 25.97
CA VAL A 145 4.60 10.50 25.79
C VAL A 145 4.73 11.81 24.97
N GLN A 146 3.86 12.05 23.99
CA GLN A 146 3.86 13.30 23.19
C GLN A 146 3.06 14.43 23.86
N LEU A 147 3.25 14.63 25.15
CA LEU A 147 2.72 15.74 25.94
C LEU A 147 3.81 16.80 26.18
N SER A 148 4.58 17.17 25.16
CA SER A 148 5.32 18.42 25.22
C SER A 148 4.33 19.55 24.89
N ALA A 149 4.14 20.46 25.83
CA ALA A 149 3.13 21.53 25.83
C ALA A 149 2.97 22.32 24.52
N SER A 150 4.06 22.45 23.75
CA SER A 150 4.09 23.23 22.50
C SER A 150 3.31 22.62 21.33
N ALA A 151 2.87 21.36 21.41
CA ALA A 151 2.21 20.64 20.31
C ALA A 151 0.72 20.34 20.55
N ALA A 152 0.22 20.57 21.77
CA ALA A 152 -1.15 20.25 22.14
C ALA A 152 -2.16 21.20 21.47
N PRO A 153 -3.35 20.72 21.05
CA PRO A 153 -4.40 21.62 20.57
C PRO A 153 -4.76 22.69 21.60
N GLY A 154 -4.94 23.95 21.18
CA GLY A 154 -5.28 25.04 22.11
C GLY A 154 -6.60 24.90 22.86
N TRP A 155 -7.44 23.92 22.50
CA TRP A 155 -8.69 23.57 23.20
C TRP A 155 -8.53 22.42 24.21
N SER A 156 -7.39 21.71 24.22
CA SER A 156 -7.20 20.55 25.10
C SER A 156 -6.80 20.93 26.52
N HIS A 157 -6.30 22.15 26.71
CA HIS A 157 -5.99 22.74 28.02
C HIS A 157 -6.74 24.05 28.18
N THR A 158 -7.12 24.40 29.42
CA THR A 158 -7.79 25.68 29.71
C THR A 158 -6.86 26.88 29.50
N GLU A 159 -5.57 26.69 29.77
CA GLU A 159 -4.47 27.63 29.56
C GLU A 159 -3.24 26.83 29.08
N PRO A 160 -2.21 27.45 28.46
CA PRO A 160 -0.93 26.78 28.20
C PRO A 160 -0.38 26.19 29.52
N ASP A 161 -0.11 24.89 29.56
CA ASP A 161 0.26 24.12 30.78
C ASP A 161 -0.79 24.04 31.90
N GLY A 162 -2.02 24.47 31.64
CA GLY A 162 -3.15 24.33 32.56
C GLY A 162 -3.76 22.91 32.60
N PRO A 163 -4.74 22.68 33.50
CA PRO A 163 -5.43 21.40 33.58
C PRO A 163 -6.13 21.04 32.26
N LEU A 164 -6.25 19.74 32.01
CA LEU A 164 -6.94 19.20 30.84
C LEU A 164 -8.42 19.60 30.86
N THR A 165 -8.91 20.13 29.74
CA THR A 165 -10.36 20.28 29.54
C THR A 165 -11.01 18.89 29.46
N PHE A 166 -12.30 18.78 29.75
CA PHE A 166 -13.02 17.51 29.57
C PHE A 166 -12.91 16.98 28.13
N ALA A 167 -12.94 17.88 27.13
CA ALA A 167 -12.71 17.53 25.74
C ALA A 167 -11.27 17.03 25.50
N GLY A 168 -10.26 17.70 26.07
CA GLY A 168 -8.86 17.27 26.02
C GLY A 168 -8.64 15.90 26.65
N GLY A 169 -9.29 15.63 27.79
CA GLY A 169 -9.29 14.33 28.46
C GLY A 169 -9.84 13.22 27.58
N TRP A 170 -11.01 13.43 26.94
CA TRP A 170 -11.56 12.46 25.99
C TRP A 170 -10.64 12.23 24.79
N TYR A 171 -10.05 13.29 24.25
CA TYR A 171 -9.13 13.18 23.12
C TYR A 171 -7.92 12.32 23.47
N LEU A 172 -7.31 12.51 24.64
CA LEU A 172 -6.16 11.72 25.10
C LEU A 172 -6.53 10.28 25.46
N ALA A 173 -7.72 10.06 26.02
CA ALA A 173 -8.16 8.74 26.46
C ALA A 173 -8.72 7.86 25.34
N VAL A 174 -9.38 8.46 24.34
CA VAL A 174 -10.15 7.70 23.33
C VAL A 174 -9.69 8.03 21.91
N SER A 175 -9.86 9.29 21.47
CA SER A 175 -9.70 9.65 20.05
C SER A 175 -8.26 9.44 19.55
N ARG A 176 -7.27 9.88 20.33
CA ARG A 176 -5.85 9.83 19.96
C ARG A 176 -5.28 8.40 20.05
N PRO A 177 -5.55 7.60 21.11
CA PRO A 177 -5.19 6.18 21.14
C PRO A 177 -5.84 5.38 20.02
N LEU A 178 -7.11 5.67 19.67
CA LEU A 178 -7.81 4.96 18.59
C LEU A 178 -7.09 5.10 17.24
N VAL A 179 -6.75 6.34 16.85
CA VAL A 179 -6.03 6.58 15.60
C VAL A 179 -4.64 5.92 15.63
N ARG A 180 -3.90 6.06 16.73
CA ARG A 180 -2.58 5.42 16.88
C ARG A 180 -2.65 3.90 16.82
N PHE A 181 -3.65 3.30 17.46
CA PHE A 181 -3.86 1.86 17.43
C PHE A 181 -4.08 1.37 16.00
N LEU A 182 -4.91 2.07 15.22
CA LEU A 182 -5.13 1.72 13.81
C LEU A 182 -3.87 1.87 12.97
N LEU A 183 -3.09 2.94 13.17
CA LEU A 183 -1.80 3.13 12.48
C LEU A 183 -0.80 2.02 12.82
N LEU A 184 -0.62 1.71 14.12
CA LEU A 184 0.26 0.63 14.56
C LEU A 184 -0.18 -0.73 14.01
N ARG A 185 -1.49 -0.97 13.96
CA ARG A 185 -2.07 -2.19 13.36
C ARG A 185 -1.80 -2.26 11.86
N TRP A 186 -1.85 -1.15 11.14
CA TRP A 186 -1.45 -1.07 9.74
C TRP A 186 0.04 -1.33 9.53
N LEU A 187 0.90 -0.75 10.37
CA LEU A 187 2.34 -1.00 10.33
C LEU A 187 2.65 -2.48 10.57
N LEU A 188 2.01 -3.11 11.55
CA LEU A 188 2.17 -4.53 11.79
C LEU A 188 1.71 -5.37 10.60
N ARG A 189 0.55 -5.06 10.00
CA ARG A 189 0.07 -5.77 8.80
C ARG A 189 1.06 -5.64 7.64
N GLY A 190 1.62 -4.44 7.45
CA GLY A 190 2.69 -4.20 6.47
C GLY A 190 3.95 -5.03 6.77
N ALA A 191 4.36 -5.11 8.03
CA ALA A 191 5.49 -5.94 8.45
C ALA A 191 5.23 -7.43 8.24
N LEU A 192 4.03 -7.92 8.57
CA LEU A 192 3.62 -9.30 8.31
C LEU A 192 3.57 -9.63 6.82
N TRP A 193 3.07 -8.70 6.01
CA TRP A 193 3.12 -8.80 4.55
C TRP A 193 4.56 -8.85 4.03
N ALA A 194 5.45 -8.03 4.58
CA ALA A 194 6.87 -8.04 4.23
C ALA A 194 7.54 -9.37 4.61
N VAL A 195 7.24 -9.91 5.79
CA VAL A 195 7.73 -11.22 6.23
C VAL A 195 7.21 -12.33 5.33
N PHE A 196 5.93 -12.29 4.95
CA PHE A 196 5.34 -13.22 3.98
C PHE A 196 6.12 -13.19 2.66
N LEU A 197 6.24 -12.01 2.05
CA LEU A 197 6.95 -11.81 0.79
C LEU A 197 8.40 -12.28 0.84
N PHE A 198 9.11 -11.94 1.91
CA PHE A 198 10.49 -12.38 2.13
C PHE A 198 10.63 -13.91 2.26
N ARG A 199 9.68 -14.58 2.92
CA ARG A 199 9.70 -16.04 3.01
C ARG A 199 9.37 -16.70 1.67
N VAL A 200 8.41 -16.15 0.93
CA VAL A 200 8.03 -16.63 -0.40
C VAL A 200 9.17 -16.43 -1.40
N SER A 201 9.90 -15.33 -1.34
CA SER A 201 11.03 -15.08 -2.25
C SER A 201 12.20 -16.07 -2.08
N ARG A 202 12.21 -16.86 -1.00
CA ARG A 202 13.19 -17.92 -0.74
C ARG A 202 12.75 -19.28 -1.28
N LEU A 203 11.50 -19.43 -1.69
CA LEU A 203 11.04 -20.62 -2.39
C LEU A 203 11.60 -20.62 -3.83
N PRO A 204 11.82 -21.79 -4.45
CA PRO A 204 12.18 -21.86 -5.85
C PRO A 204 10.95 -21.49 -6.70
N LEU A 205 10.96 -20.26 -7.20
CA LEU A 205 9.89 -19.72 -8.02
C LEU A 205 10.14 -20.05 -9.50
N ALA A 206 9.09 -20.51 -10.19
CA ALA A 206 9.09 -20.81 -11.62
C ALA A 206 8.90 -19.51 -12.43
N LEU A 207 9.93 -18.66 -12.47
CA LEU A 207 9.90 -17.38 -13.19
C LEU A 207 10.12 -17.58 -14.69
N VAL A 208 9.25 -17.00 -15.51
CA VAL A 208 9.31 -17.11 -16.97
C VAL A 208 9.78 -15.80 -17.59
N PRO A 209 10.97 -15.72 -18.23
CA PRO A 209 11.49 -14.47 -18.79
C PRO A 209 10.60 -13.82 -19.86
N THR A 210 9.88 -14.64 -20.64
CA THR A 210 8.95 -14.18 -21.69
C THR A 210 7.58 -13.79 -21.19
N HIS A 211 7.36 -13.76 -19.87
CA HIS A 211 6.06 -13.40 -19.32
C HIS A 211 5.69 -11.94 -19.68
N PRO A 212 4.46 -11.66 -20.13
CA PRO A 212 4.05 -10.35 -20.67
C PRO A 212 4.07 -9.19 -19.66
N ASP A 213 4.24 -9.48 -18.37
CA ASP A 213 4.36 -8.47 -17.32
C ASP A 213 5.77 -7.89 -17.15
N ALA A 214 6.74 -8.35 -17.94
CA ALA A 214 8.16 -7.98 -17.83
C ALA A 214 8.71 -8.11 -16.39
N ALA A 215 8.16 -9.01 -15.58
CA ALA A 215 8.55 -9.25 -14.19
C ALA A 215 8.50 -10.75 -13.85
N GLY A 216 8.64 -11.62 -14.85
CA GLY A 216 8.70 -13.07 -14.65
C GLY A 216 7.42 -13.67 -14.06
N GLY A 217 6.26 -13.00 -14.20
CA GLY A 217 5.00 -13.39 -13.58
C GLY A 217 4.71 -12.72 -12.23
N LEU A 218 5.66 -11.95 -11.67
CA LEU A 218 5.50 -11.26 -10.37
C LEU A 218 4.93 -9.84 -10.47
N GLY A 219 4.50 -9.39 -11.64
CA GLY A 219 4.02 -8.04 -11.89
C GLY A 219 2.78 -7.66 -11.07
N PHE A 220 1.97 -8.64 -10.66
CA PHE A 220 0.81 -8.42 -9.79
C PHE A 220 1.20 -7.88 -8.41
N LEU A 221 2.43 -8.13 -7.93
CA LEU A 221 2.91 -7.59 -6.66
C LEU A 221 2.99 -6.06 -6.68
N GLY A 222 3.36 -5.47 -7.81
CA GLY A 222 3.32 -4.02 -8.00
C GLY A 222 1.90 -3.47 -7.85
N THR A 223 0.92 -4.13 -8.47
CA THR A 223 -0.50 -3.77 -8.35
C THR A 223 -1.00 -3.92 -6.91
N CYS A 224 -0.58 -4.99 -6.21
CA CYS A 224 -0.88 -5.18 -4.79
C CYS A 224 -0.30 -4.04 -3.94
N GLN A 225 0.95 -3.63 -4.16
CA GLN A 225 1.55 -2.49 -3.45
C GLN A 225 0.81 -1.18 -3.74
N ALA A 226 0.34 -0.97 -4.97
CA ALA A 226 -0.45 0.20 -5.33
C ALA A 226 -1.76 0.30 -4.53
N SER A 227 -2.33 -0.80 -4.03
CA SER A 227 -3.54 -0.78 -3.20
C SER A 227 -3.34 -0.02 -1.87
N PHE A 228 -2.11 0.02 -1.35
CA PHE A 228 -1.73 0.77 -0.15
C PHE A 228 -1.71 2.29 -0.36
N SER A 229 -1.84 2.78 -1.60
CA SER A 229 -2.01 4.22 -1.88
C SER A 229 -3.16 4.85 -1.08
N SER A 230 -4.26 4.10 -0.89
CA SER A 230 -5.40 4.54 -0.08
C SER A 230 -5.02 4.80 1.40
N LEU A 231 -4.11 3.99 1.95
CA LEU A 231 -3.54 4.19 3.29
C LEU A 231 -2.62 5.41 3.34
N VAL A 232 -1.77 5.58 2.31
CA VAL A 232 -0.87 6.72 2.17
C VAL A 232 -1.65 8.02 2.08
N PHE A 233 -2.76 8.05 1.34
CA PHE A 233 -3.67 9.20 1.27
C PHE A 233 -4.25 9.55 2.64
N ALA A 234 -4.75 8.55 3.39
CA ALA A 234 -5.30 8.76 4.72
C ALA A 234 -4.29 9.40 5.67
N VAL A 235 -3.05 8.90 5.68
CA VAL A 235 -1.97 9.46 6.52
C VAL A 235 -1.54 10.84 6.02
N GLY A 236 -1.43 11.01 4.69
CA GLY A 236 -1.10 12.28 4.04
C GLY A 236 -2.05 13.41 4.47
N CYS A 237 -3.37 13.17 4.47
CA CYS A 237 -4.36 14.14 4.95
C CYS A 237 -4.06 14.63 6.38
N THR A 238 -3.74 13.70 7.28
CA THR A 238 -3.41 14.05 8.67
C THR A 238 -2.12 14.85 8.75
N LEU A 239 -1.07 14.46 8.02
CA LEU A 239 0.21 15.19 8.01
C LEU A 239 0.05 16.61 7.48
N THR A 240 -0.68 16.78 6.37
CA THR A 240 -0.99 18.11 5.81
C THR A 240 -1.71 18.99 6.82
N ALA A 241 -2.76 18.45 7.46
CA ALA A 241 -3.56 19.21 8.39
C ALA A 241 -2.82 19.52 9.70
N GLN A 242 -1.96 18.62 10.17
CA GLN A 242 -1.05 18.89 11.29
C GLN A 242 -0.04 19.98 10.96
N ARG A 243 0.51 19.99 9.73
CA ARG A 243 1.43 21.05 9.29
C ARG A 243 0.74 22.42 9.24
N LEU A 244 -0.54 22.46 8.83
CA LEU A 244 -1.37 23.68 8.81
C LEU A 244 -1.56 24.32 10.19
N ARG A 245 -1.42 23.55 11.28
CA ARG A 245 -1.50 24.12 12.63
C ARG A 245 -0.29 24.99 12.98
N TRP A 246 0.89 24.74 12.39
CA TRP A 246 2.15 25.36 12.79
C TRP A 246 2.73 26.28 11.71
N ALA A 247 2.33 26.10 10.46
CA ALA A 247 2.80 26.88 9.32
C ALA A 247 1.63 27.60 8.62
N PRO A 248 1.83 28.84 8.12
CA PRO A 248 0.84 29.53 7.31
C PRO A 248 0.44 28.70 6.08
N SER A 249 -0.81 28.84 5.60
CA SER A 249 -1.24 28.16 4.36
C SER A 249 -0.41 28.59 3.14
N SER A 250 0.10 29.83 3.15
CA SER A 250 0.86 30.43 2.05
C SER A 250 2.22 29.78 1.75
N ASP A 251 2.76 28.95 2.66
CA ASP A 251 4.03 28.23 2.45
C ASP A 251 3.84 26.92 1.65
N LEU A 252 3.38 27.05 0.40
CA LEU A 252 3.12 25.91 -0.48
C LEU A 252 4.35 25.03 -0.73
N LEU A 253 5.55 25.64 -0.79
CA LEU A 253 6.79 24.90 -1.00
C LEU A 253 7.13 24.04 0.23
N GLY A 254 6.91 24.56 1.45
CA GLY A 254 7.02 23.78 2.69
C GLY A 254 6.06 22.60 2.74
N TYR A 255 4.82 22.75 2.28
CA TYR A 255 3.88 21.62 2.18
C TYR A 255 4.32 20.60 1.13
N ALA A 256 4.71 21.06 -0.07
CA ALA A 256 5.14 20.21 -1.16
C ALA A 256 6.36 19.37 -0.75
N THR A 257 7.37 19.99 -0.15
CA THR A 257 8.58 19.30 0.32
C THR A 257 8.29 18.32 1.45
N HIS A 258 7.45 18.70 2.42
CA HIS A 258 7.06 17.81 3.52
C HIS A 258 6.30 16.58 3.03
N LEU A 259 5.32 16.77 2.14
CA LEU A 259 4.55 15.66 1.58
C LEU A 259 5.38 14.85 0.59
N LEU A 260 6.34 15.45 -0.13
CA LEU A 260 7.24 14.73 -1.03
C LEU A 260 8.18 13.84 -0.22
N ALA A 261 8.73 14.34 0.88
CA ALA A 261 9.51 13.52 1.81
C ALA A 261 8.70 12.34 2.36
N PHE A 262 7.44 12.58 2.74
CA PHE A 262 6.51 11.52 3.13
C PHE A 262 6.23 10.54 1.98
N ALA A 263 6.02 11.02 0.76
CA ALA A 263 5.78 10.19 -0.42
C ALA A 263 6.98 9.27 -0.72
N LEU A 264 8.20 9.81 -0.66
CA LEU A 264 9.43 9.04 -0.84
C LEU A 264 9.60 8.00 0.28
N LEU A 265 9.33 8.37 1.52
CA LEU A 265 9.35 7.42 2.65
C LEU A 265 8.31 6.31 2.45
N ALA A 266 7.08 6.65 2.06
CA ALA A 266 6.03 5.68 1.79
C ALA A 266 6.40 4.75 0.63
N LEU A 267 7.02 5.28 -0.43
CA LEU A 267 7.54 4.49 -1.54
C LEU A 267 8.57 3.47 -1.03
N VAL A 268 9.56 3.91 -0.26
CA VAL A 268 10.57 3.02 0.32
C VAL A 268 9.91 1.95 1.19
N VAL A 269 9.08 2.35 2.15
CA VAL A 269 8.45 1.41 3.10
C VAL A 269 7.57 0.36 2.40
N LEU A 270 6.81 0.76 1.37
CA LEU A 270 5.92 -0.15 0.65
C LEU A 270 6.64 -1.04 -0.37
N PHE A 271 7.73 -0.57 -0.98
CA PHE A 271 8.45 -1.33 -2.02
C PHE A 271 9.67 -2.11 -1.50
N VAL A 272 10.25 -1.75 -0.35
CA VAL A 272 11.30 -2.55 0.32
C VAL A 272 10.94 -4.03 0.47
N PRO A 273 9.70 -4.42 0.83
CA PRO A 273 9.25 -5.81 0.86
C PRO A 273 9.42 -6.60 -0.45
N LEU A 274 9.59 -5.93 -1.59
CA LEU A 274 9.79 -6.56 -2.90
C LEU A 274 11.26 -6.78 -3.27
N LEU A 275 12.20 -6.11 -2.58
CA LEU A 275 13.64 -6.27 -2.81
C LEU A 275 14.15 -7.73 -2.73
N PRO A 276 13.61 -8.60 -1.85
CA PRO A 276 14.03 -10.00 -1.80
C PRO A 276 13.80 -10.76 -3.12
N PHE A 277 12.88 -10.30 -3.98
CA PHE A 277 12.64 -10.90 -5.31
C PHE A 277 13.65 -10.45 -6.38
N CYS A 278 14.50 -9.45 -6.11
CA CYS A 278 15.51 -9.02 -7.09
C CYS A 278 16.46 -10.14 -7.49
N ARG A 279 16.88 -10.96 -6.52
CA ARG A 279 17.81 -12.07 -6.77
C ARG A 279 17.20 -13.13 -7.71
N PRO A 280 16.03 -13.73 -7.44
CA PRO A 280 15.45 -14.72 -8.34
C PRO A 280 15.11 -14.12 -9.72
N LEU A 281 14.63 -12.87 -9.78
CA LEU A 281 14.39 -12.18 -11.06
C LEU A 281 15.67 -11.99 -11.88
N LEU A 282 16.78 -11.58 -11.25
CA LEU A 282 18.05 -11.40 -11.93
C LEU A 282 18.61 -12.74 -12.45
N LEU A 283 18.48 -13.82 -11.67
CA LEU A 283 18.89 -15.16 -12.10
C LEU A 283 18.06 -15.65 -13.29
N ALA A 284 16.74 -15.48 -13.22
CA ALA A 284 15.83 -15.82 -14.31
C ALA A 284 16.14 -15.02 -15.57
N LYS A 285 16.39 -13.70 -15.44
CA LYS A 285 16.78 -12.82 -16.55
C LYS A 285 18.08 -13.29 -17.21
N ARG A 286 19.12 -13.59 -16.42
CA ARG A 286 20.41 -14.07 -16.94
C ARG A 286 20.29 -15.41 -17.66
N HIS A 287 19.56 -16.35 -17.06
CA HIS A 287 19.33 -17.66 -17.67
C HIS A 287 18.53 -17.53 -18.96
N GLY A 288 17.48 -16.69 -18.95
CA GLY A 288 16.68 -16.36 -20.12
C GLY A 288 17.51 -15.75 -21.24
N ASP A 289 18.29 -14.69 -20.96
CA ASP A 289 19.10 -14.01 -21.96
C ASP A 289 20.08 -14.98 -22.66
N HIS A 290 20.75 -15.86 -21.91
CA HIS A 290 21.62 -16.89 -22.49
C HIS A 290 20.86 -17.93 -23.33
N ALA A 291 19.77 -18.49 -22.81
CA ALA A 291 18.99 -19.52 -23.50
C ALA A 291 18.36 -18.97 -24.79
N PHE A 292 17.71 -17.81 -24.70
CA PHE A 292 17.06 -17.16 -25.84
C PHE A 292 18.08 -16.66 -26.87
N SER A 293 19.26 -16.18 -26.45
CA SER A 293 20.33 -15.80 -27.39
C SER A 293 20.83 -16.99 -28.20
N GLY A 294 20.95 -18.17 -27.57
CA GLY A 294 21.34 -19.40 -28.26
C GLY A 294 20.34 -19.81 -29.34
N VAL A 295 19.04 -19.80 -29.01
CA VAL A 295 17.96 -20.14 -29.95
C VAL A 295 17.85 -19.11 -31.07
N ALA A 296 17.93 -17.81 -30.75
CA ALA A 296 17.94 -16.74 -31.73
C ALA A 296 19.11 -16.87 -32.72
N ALA A 297 20.33 -17.09 -32.21
CA ALA A 297 21.51 -17.28 -33.06
C ALA A 297 21.43 -18.54 -33.92
N TRP A 298 20.82 -19.62 -33.41
CA TRP A 298 20.58 -20.84 -34.18
C TRP A 298 19.56 -20.61 -35.30
N HIS A 299 18.44 -19.97 -34.98
CA HIS A 299 17.35 -19.70 -35.93
C HIS A 299 17.80 -18.72 -37.03
N SER A 300 18.42 -17.59 -36.66
CA SER A 300 18.89 -16.59 -37.63
C SER A 300 19.90 -17.17 -38.62
N ARG A 301 20.89 -17.95 -38.17
CA ARG A 301 21.87 -18.60 -39.08
C ARG A 301 21.20 -19.58 -40.04
N ARG A 302 20.19 -20.32 -39.60
CA ARG A 302 19.46 -21.27 -40.45
C ARG A 302 18.55 -20.56 -41.45
N PHE A 303 17.95 -19.46 -41.03
CA PHE A 303 17.18 -18.56 -41.89
C PHE A 303 18.06 -17.95 -42.98
N GLU A 304 19.20 -17.34 -42.62
CA GLU A 304 20.13 -16.73 -43.58
C GLU A 304 20.63 -17.75 -44.61
N ARG A 305 21.00 -18.96 -44.15
CA ARG A 305 21.48 -20.02 -45.04
C ARG A 305 20.43 -20.43 -46.08
N ARG A 306 19.15 -20.40 -45.73
CA ARG A 306 18.04 -20.82 -46.61
C ARG A 306 17.63 -19.73 -47.60
N TRP A 307 17.69 -18.46 -47.19
CA TRP A 307 17.07 -17.35 -47.92
C TRP A 307 18.07 -16.37 -48.56
N PHE A 308 19.32 -16.28 -48.08
CA PHE A 308 20.31 -15.31 -48.59
C PHE A 308 21.45 -15.94 -49.40
N HIS A 309 21.48 -17.26 -49.57
CA HIS A 309 22.36 -17.91 -50.53
C HIS A 309 21.66 -18.04 -51.89
N ARG A 310 22.42 -17.94 -52.99
CA ARG A 310 22.01 -17.64 -54.38
C ARG A 310 21.00 -18.59 -55.07
N GLU A 311 20.43 -19.55 -54.36
CA GLU A 311 19.42 -20.46 -54.89
C GLU A 311 18.12 -20.26 -54.10
N GLU A 312 17.13 -19.63 -54.73
CA GLU A 312 15.78 -19.57 -54.15
C GLU A 312 15.27 -21.01 -53.95
N PRO A 313 14.69 -21.34 -52.79
CA PRO A 313 14.17 -22.67 -52.56
C PRO A 313 13.09 -23.00 -53.61
N ALA A 314 13.36 -23.98 -54.47
CA ALA A 314 12.46 -24.35 -55.55
C ALA A 314 11.06 -24.71 -55.03
N GLY A 315 10.04 -24.03 -55.53
CA GLY A 315 8.63 -24.31 -55.22
C GLY A 315 8.07 -23.64 -53.95
N VAL A 316 8.79 -22.69 -53.34
CA VAL A 316 8.30 -21.93 -52.18
C VAL A 316 8.08 -20.47 -52.56
N ASP A 317 6.86 -19.96 -52.45
CA ASP A 317 6.59 -18.52 -52.58
C ASP A 317 7.12 -17.79 -51.33
N PRO A 318 8.10 -16.88 -51.48
CA PRO A 318 8.69 -16.14 -50.36
C PRO A 318 7.67 -15.37 -49.51
N LEU A 319 6.59 -14.89 -50.11
CA LEU A 319 5.55 -14.10 -49.41
C LEU A 319 4.65 -14.97 -48.51
N SER A 320 4.61 -16.29 -48.75
CA SER A 320 3.81 -17.25 -47.98
C SER A 320 4.64 -18.08 -47.00
N ALA A 321 5.97 -17.88 -46.97
CA ALA A 321 6.86 -18.73 -46.21
C ALA A 321 6.73 -18.50 -44.69
N PRO A 322 6.48 -19.56 -43.89
CA PRO A 322 6.28 -19.45 -42.45
C PRO A 322 7.53 -19.00 -41.68
N ASP A 323 8.71 -19.12 -42.30
CA ASP A 323 10.01 -18.77 -41.72
C ASP A 323 10.10 -17.28 -41.34
N PHE A 324 9.49 -16.38 -42.12
CA PHE A 324 9.49 -14.93 -41.83
C PHE A 324 8.63 -14.60 -40.59
N SER A 325 7.47 -15.26 -40.44
CA SER A 325 6.64 -15.16 -39.23
C SER A 325 7.39 -15.70 -38.02
N SER A 326 7.95 -16.91 -38.14
CA SER A 326 8.74 -17.55 -37.07
C SER A 326 9.91 -16.69 -36.59
N LEU A 327 10.63 -16.03 -37.52
CA LEU A 327 11.70 -15.10 -37.17
C LEU A 327 11.19 -13.90 -36.37
N THR A 328 10.03 -13.37 -36.74
CA THR A 328 9.39 -12.22 -36.06
C THR A 328 8.87 -12.61 -34.68
N ASP A 329 8.25 -13.78 -34.55
CA ASP A 329 7.73 -14.34 -33.29
C ASP A 329 8.87 -14.66 -32.30
N LEU A 330 10.00 -15.17 -32.81
CA LEU A 330 11.19 -15.38 -32.01
C LEU A 330 11.82 -14.05 -31.59
N GLY A 331 11.87 -13.06 -32.49
CA GLY A 331 12.38 -11.72 -32.21
C GLY A 331 11.60 -11.01 -31.10
N THR A 332 10.26 -11.08 -31.14
CA THR A 332 9.38 -10.51 -30.10
C THR A 332 9.52 -11.24 -28.76
N SER A 333 9.62 -12.57 -28.77
CA SER A 333 9.88 -13.37 -27.57
C SER A 333 11.25 -13.04 -26.96
N PHE A 334 12.29 -12.90 -27.78
CA PHE A 334 13.64 -12.52 -27.37
C PHE A 334 13.67 -11.12 -26.76
N ALA A 335 13.04 -10.14 -27.42
CA ALA A 335 12.93 -8.77 -26.90
C ALA A 335 12.22 -8.74 -25.54
N THR A 336 11.12 -9.47 -25.38
CA THR A 336 10.38 -9.55 -24.11
C THR A 336 11.24 -10.14 -22.99
N ALA A 337 11.97 -11.23 -23.27
CA ALA A 337 12.90 -11.81 -22.30
C ALA A 337 14.04 -10.85 -21.91
N ARG A 338 14.55 -10.08 -22.88
CA ARG A 338 15.59 -9.08 -22.67
C ARG A 338 15.10 -7.84 -21.93
N ASP A 339 13.82 -7.49 -22.06
CA ASP A 339 13.18 -6.38 -21.35
C ASP A 339 12.69 -6.73 -19.94
N MET A 340 12.82 -8.01 -19.54
CA MET A 340 12.48 -8.46 -18.18
C MET A 340 13.15 -7.59 -17.11
N ARG A 341 12.35 -7.04 -16.20
CA ARG A 341 12.82 -6.18 -15.11
C ARG A 341 13.39 -7.01 -13.97
N TRP A 342 14.45 -6.47 -13.36
CA TRP A 342 15.08 -6.99 -12.15
C TRP A 342 14.30 -6.73 -10.85
N LEU A 343 13.28 -5.86 -10.87
CA LEU A 343 12.48 -5.52 -9.69
C LEU A 343 10.99 -5.57 -10.10
N PRO A 344 10.10 -6.18 -9.30
CA PRO A 344 8.68 -6.29 -9.64
C PRO A 344 7.92 -4.99 -9.30
N VAL A 345 8.46 -3.86 -9.74
CA VAL A 345 7.90 -2.52 -9.52
C VAL A 345 7.45 -1.94 -10.84
N ASN A 346 6.19 -1.53 -10.87
CA ASN A 346 5.59 -0.82 -11.99
C ASN A 346 5.59 0.68 -11.70
N TYR A 347 5.98 1.50 -12.68
CA TYR A 347 5.91 2.96 -12.60
C TYR A 347 4.49 3.44 -12.24
N ARG A 348 3.44 2.74 -12.71
CA ARG A 348 2.04 3.04 -12.37
C ARG A 348 1.75 2.88 -10.88
N ALA A 349 2.37 1.89 -10.24
CA ALA A 349 2.20 1.65 -8.80
C ALA A 349 2.91 2.72 -7.97
N ALA A 350 4.14 3.08 -8.36
CA ALA A 350 4.88 4.18 -7.74
C ALA A 350 4.13 5.52 -7.90
N LEU A 351 3.60 5.78 -9.10
CA LEU A 351 2.80 6.97 -9.38
C LEU A 351 1.52 7.01 -8.53
N ALA A 352 0.81 5.89 -8.38
CA ALA A 352 -0.38 5.85 -7.52
C ALA A 352 -0.08 6.24 -6.06
N ILE A 353 1.05 5.77 -5.50
CA ILE A 353 1.49 6.13 -4.14
C ILE A 353 1.89 7.61 -4.07
N LEU A 354 2.65 8.10 -5.06
CA LEU A 354 3.06 9.50 -5.13
C LEU A 354 1.83 10.43 -5.22
N CYS A 355 0.91 10.14 -6.14
CA CYS A 355 -0.32 10.90 -6.31
C CYS A 355 -1.18 10.87 -5.04
N ALA A 356 -1.29 9.73 -4.37
CA ALA A 356 -2.02 9.62 -3.10
C ALA A 356 -1.38 10.44 -1.97
N ALA A 357 -0.04 10.48 -1.87
CA ALA A 357 0.65 11.31 -0.88
C ALA A 357 0.51 12.82 -1.18
N MET A 358 0.50 13.19 -2.45
CA MET A 358 0.37 14.58 -2.93
C MET A 358 -1.07 15.10 -2.97
N ALA A 359 -2.06 14.22 -3.11
CA ALA A 359 -3.47 14.60 -3.27
C ALA A 359 -4.01 15.58 -2.20
N PRO A 360 -3.61 15.52 -0.92
CA PRO A 360 -4.02 16.51 0.09
C PRO A 360 -3.57 17.96 -0.20
N MET A 361 -2.66 18.19 -1.16
CA MET A 361 -2.32 19.54 -1.61
C MET A 361 -3.45 20.20 -2.40
N VAL A 362 -4.30 19.42 -3.07
CA VAL A 362 -5.32 19.96 -3.98
C VAL A 362 -6.24 20.95 -3.25
N PRO A 363 -6.83 20.64 -2.07
CA PRO A 363 -7.60 21.62 -1.31
C PRO A 363 -6.82 22.88 -0.92
N LEU A 364 -5.53 22.77 -0.56
CA LEU A 364 -4.70 23.93 -0.20
C LEU A 364 -4.52 24.89 -1.40
N LEU A 365 -4.32 24.33 -2.60
CA LEU A 365 -4.19 25.13 -3.82
C LEU A 365 -5.48 25.89 -4.17
N PHE A 366 -6.65 25.34 -3.82
CA PHE A 366 -7.93 26.02 -3.95
C PHE A 366 -8.09 27.16 -2.93
N ILE A 367 -7.72 26.92 -1.67
CA ILE A 367 -7.80 27.92 -0.59
C ILE A 367 -6.95 29.15 -0.93
N ASP A 368 -5.72 28.94 -1.42
CA ASP A 368 -4.80 30.03 -1.77
C ASP A 368 -5.03 30.61 -3.18
N ARG A 369 -6.06 30.17 -3.92
CA ARG A 369 -6.39 30.58 -5.31
C ARG A 369 -5.25 30.38 -6.32
N ARG A 370 -4.28 29.49 -6.05
CA ARG A 370 -3.11 29.22 -6.91
C ARG A 370 -3.25 27.98 -7.79
N PHE A 371 -4.39 27.30 -7.74
CA PHE A 371 -4.66 26.09 -8.51
C PHE A 371 -4.40 26.25 -10.02
N ILE A 372 -4.90 27.34 -10.63
CA ILE A 372 -4.72 27.61 -12.07
C ILE A 372 -3.23 27.79 -12.42
N ALA A 373 -2.48 28.52 -11.58
CA ALA A 373 -1.05 28.75 -11.80
C ALA A 373 -0.25 27.44 -11.77
N VAL A 374 -0.53 26.56 -10.81
CA VAL A 374 0.14 25.24 -10.72
C VAL A 374 -0.23 24.35 -11.91
N LEU A 375 -1.50 24.31 -12.30
CA LEU A 375 -1.95 23.50 -13.44
C LEU A 375 -1.26 23.94 -14.75
N THR A 376 -1.14 25.25 -14.97
CA THR A 376 -0.41 25.78 -16.15
C THR A 376 1.09 25.51 -16.11
N ALA A 377 1.71 25.48 -14.92
CA ALA A 377 3.13 25.14 -14.78
C ALA A 377 3.38 23.65 -15.07
N VAL A 378 2.53 22.76 -14.57
CA VAL A 378 2.63 21.31 -14.82
C VAL A 378 2.35 20.99 -16.29
N GLY A 379 1.37 21.66 -16.91
CA GLY A 379 1.10 21.51 -18.35
C GLY A 379 2.29 21.90 -19.23
N LYS A 380 3.07 22.92 -18.83
CA LYS A 380 4.29 23.34 -19.54
C LYS A 380 5.49 22.42 -19.33
N SER A 381 5.52 21.61 -18.26
CA SER A 381 6.64 20.69 -18.00
C SER A 381 6.39 19.27 -18.52
N LEU A 382 5.15 18.98 -18.94
CA LEU A 382 4.77 17.70 -19.55
C LEU A 382 4.70 17.75 -21.09
N LEU A 383 4.68 18.95 -21.66
CA LEU A 383 4.95 19.24 -23.08
C LEU A 383 6.45 19.48 -23.25
#